data_AF-A0A2D4LHQ3-F1
#
_entry.id   AF-A0A2D4LHQ3-F1
#
_cell.length_a   1.000
_cell.length_b   1.000
_cell.length_c   1.000
_cell.angle_alpha   90.00
_cell.angle_beta   90.00
_cell.angle_gamma   90.00
#
_symmetry.space_group_name_H-M   'P 1'
#
loop_
_entity.id
_entity.type
_entity.pdbx_description
1 polymer ?
#
loop_
_entity_poly.entity_id
_entity_poly.type
_entity_poly.pdbx_seq_one_letter_code
_entity_poly.pdbx_strand_id
1 'polypeptide(L)'
;RRFLDQHCQPEEQPGGFRSALAARIRLLGDKEEELRETERLAQEDENEDLRKLAEKEIISCEEEIEELRHQIVSLLIPSAETDKNDLVIEVTAGVGGQEAMLFTAEMFDMYQRYAAYKNWTFDTLTYTSSVIGGLRHASASIKGLEAYGQLKFEGGVHRVQRVPKTEKQGRIHTSTMTVAILPQPSEITLTINPKDLCIETKRASGAGGQHVNTTDSAVRIVHIPSGIVSECQQERSQIRNKEKAMELLHAKLYSIKLEEQTSKIHTSRKIQDFHVYIKCVCCPIPSGSEWHESYYCCEKHQCFR
;
A
#
# COMPACT_ATOMS: atom_id res chain seq x y z
N ARG A 1 18.95 -9.76 -15.90
CA ARG A 1 18.95 -11.19 -15.55
C ARG A 1 18.99 -11.47 -14.05
N ARG A 2 19.82 -10.81 -13.21
CA ARG A 2 19.89 -11.10 -11.75
C ARG A 2 18.75 -10.53 -10.88
N PHE A 3 18.01 -9.53 -11.36
CA PHE A 3 16.93 -8.87 -10.57
C PHE A 3 15.61 -9.68 -10.57
N LEU A 4 15.35 -10.45 -11.62
CA LEU A 4 14.13 -11.27 -11.75
C LEU A 4 14.15 -12.53 -10.86
N ASP A 5 15.34 -13.00 -10.48
CA ASP A 5 15.48 -14.24 -9.70
C ASP A 5 15.27 -14.03 -8.18
N GLN A 6 15.30 -12.80 -7.67
CA GLN A 6 15.30 -12.54 -6.22
C GLN A 6 13.92 -12.26 -5.61
N HIS A 7 12.89 -11.98 -6.41
CA HIS A 7 11.56 -11.58 -5.90
C HIS A 7 10.43 -12.58 -6.19
N CYS A 8 10.76 -13.75 -6.75
CA CYS A 8 9.78 -14.79 -7.01
C CYS A 8 9.84 -15.83 -5.87
N GLN A 9 9.13 -15.57 -4.76
CA GLN A 9 8.84 -16.67 -3.82
C GLN A 9 7.77 -17.58 -4.42
N PRO A 10 7.91 -18.91 -4.30
CA PRO A 10 7.04 -19.87 -4.97
C PRO A 10 5.85 -20.21 -4.07
N GLU A 11 4.75 -19.48 -4.20
CA GLU A 11 3.45 -19.96 -3.70
C GLU A 11 2.43 -20.00 -4.85
N GLU A 12 2.15 -21.25 -5.25
CA GLU A 12 0.93 -21.78 -5.88
C GLU A 12 0.37 -21.11 -7.16
N GLN A 13 0.89 -21.55 -8.33
CA GLN A 13 0.14 -22.16 -9.46
C GLN A 13 1.08 -22.36 -10.69
N PRO A 14 1.64 -23.55 -10.96
CA PRO A 14 2.87 -23.65 -11.76
C PRO A 14 2.74 -23.76 -13.29
N GLY A 15 1.56 -23.64 -13.90
CA GLY A 15 1.39 -23.90 -15.34
C GLY A 15 0.85 -22.73 -16.19
N GLY A 16 -0.08 -21.94 -15.65
CA GLY A 16 -0.83 -20.95 -16.43
C GLY A 16 -0.11 -19.61 -16.61
N PHE A 17 0.55 -19.12 -15.56
CA PHE A 17 1.14 -17.78 -15.58
C PHE A 17 2.30 -17.64 -16.57
N ARG A 18 3.26 -18.57 -16.52
CA ARG A 18 4.44 -18.56 -17.39
C ARG A 18 4.08 -18.79 -18.86
N SER A 19 3.08 -19.64 -19.13
CA SER A 19 2.59 -19.86 -20.49
C SER A 19 1.81 -18.66 -21.02
N ALA A 20 1.00 -18.01 -20.19
CA ALA A 20 0.29 -16.79 -20.55
C ALA A 20 1.26 -15.66 -20.90
N LEU A 21 2.23 -15.36 -20.03
CA LEU A 21 3.25 -14.33 -20.26
C LEU A 21 4.08 -14.61 -21.53
N ALA A 22 4.53 -15.84 -21.72
CA ALA A 22 5.29 -16.22 -22.91
C ALA A 22 4.48 -16.03 -24.20
N ALA A 23 3.16 -16.28 -24.18
CA ALA A 23 2.30 -16.04 -25.33
C ALA A 23 2.18 -14.55 -25.67
N ARG A 24 2.02 -13.66 -24.66
CA ARG A 24 1.93 -12.21 -24.90
C ARG A 24 3.24 -11.62 -25.41
N ILE A 25 4.39 -12.11 -24.91
CA ILE A 25 5.71 -11.67 -25.39
C ILE A 25 5.94 -12.09 -26.86
N ARG A 26 5.48 -13.28 -27.27
CA ARG A 26 5.56 -13.70 -28.68
C ARG A 26 4.70 -12.82 -29.56
N LEU A 27 3.44 -12.60 -29.15
CA LEU A 27 2.51 -11.74 -29.88
C LEU A 27 3.03 -10.30 -30.02
N LEU A 28 3.65 -9.75 -28.96
CA LEU A 28 4.33 -8.45 -29.03
C LEU A 28 5.46 -8.46 -30.07
N GLY A 29 6.28 -9.51 -30.10
CA GLY A 29 7.35 -9.66 -31.09
C GLY A 29 6.84 -9.74 -32.52
N ASP A 30 5.77 -10.49 -32.74
CA ASP A 30 5.11 -10.63 -34.06
C ASP A 30 4.54 -9.27 -34.52
N LYS A 31 3.91 -8.52 -33.61
CA LYS A 31 3.36 -7.17 -33.89
C LYS A 31 4.45 -6.12 -34.15
N GLU A 32 5.56 -6.18 -33.42
CA GLU A 32 6.72 -5.31 -33.69
C GLU A 32 7.40 -5.64 -35.04
N GLU A 33 7.28 -6.88 -35.52
CA GLU A 33 7.74 -7.26 -36.87
C GLU A 33 6.77 -6.77 -37.95
N GLU A 34 5.46 -6.96 -37.75
CA GLU A 34 4.40 -6.42 -38.61
C GLU A 34 4.52 -4.89 -38.78
N LEU A 35 4.73 -4.15 -37.68
CA LEU A 35 4.95 -2.70 -37.72
C LEU A 35 6.17 -2.33 -38.59
N ARG A 36 7.30 -3.02 -38.43
CA ARG A 36 8.52 -2.77 -39.22
C ARG A 36 8.31 -3.03 -40.70
N GLU A 37 7.54 -4.06 -41.05
CA GLU A 37 7.23 -4.37 -42.46
C GLU A 37 6.31 -3.30 -43.07
N THR A 38 5.28 -2.88 -42.34
CA THR A 38 4.33 -1.84 -42.78
C THR A 38 5.02 -0.47 -42.91
N GLU A 39 5.92 -0.11 -42.00
CA GLU A 39 6.76 1.09 -42.10
C GLU A 39 7.65 1.07 -43.34
N ARG A 40 8.23 -0.09 -43.67
CA ARG A 40 9.05 -0.25 -44.88
C ARG A 40 8.20 -0.07 -46.14
N LEU A 41 7.02 -0.68 -46.19
CA LEU A 41 6.08 -0.52 -47.30
C LEU A 41 5.65 0.93 -47.48
N ALA A 42 5.35 1.64 -46.39
CA ALA A 42 5.00 3.06 -46.44
C ALA A 42 6.13 3.97 -46.99
N GLN A 43 7.39 3.57 -46.85
CA GLN A 43 8.55 4.31 -47.38
C GLN A 43 8.89 3.95 -48.83
N GLU A 44 8.63 2.71 -49.24
CA GLU A 44 9.00 2.18 -50.56
C GLU A 44 7.91 2.41 -51.64
N ASP A 45 6.63 2.58 -51.24
CA ASP A 45 5.53 2.76 -52.18
C ASP A 45 5.37 4.21 -52.68
N GLU A 46 5.30 4.38 -54.00
CA GLU A 46 5.11 5.69 -54.65
C GLU A 46 3.63 6.12 -54.71
N ASN A 47 2.70 5.21 -54.39
CA ASN A 47 1.26 5.49 -54.46
C ASN A 47 0.73 6.13 -53.18
N GLU A 48 0.22 7.36 -53.29
CA GLU A 48 -0.27 8.15 -52.16
C GLU A 48 -1.47 7.52 -51.41
N ASP A 49 -2.32 6.78 -52.10
CA ASP A 49 -3.47 6.10 -51.47
C ASP A 49 -3.02 4.89 -50.65
N LEU A 50 -2.00 4.16 -51.13
CA LEU A 50 -1.40 3.04 -50.39
C LEU A 50 -0.63 3.55 -49.17
N ARG A 51 0.08 4.69 -49.29
CA ARG A 51 0.79 5.28 -48.17
C ARG A 51 -0.13 5.72 -47.04
N LYS A 52 -1.27 6.34 -47.38
CA LYS A 52 -2.30 6.74 -46.39
C LYS A 52 -2.96 5.54 -45.71
N LEU A 53 -3.04 4.39 -46.38
CA LEU A 53 -3.54 3.16 -45.78
C LEU A 53 -2.51 2.58 -44.81
N ALA A 54 -1.24 2.50 -45.22
CA ALA A 54 -0.14 2.03 -44.38
C ALA A 54 0.06 2.93 -43.14
N GLU A 55 -0.03 4.25 -43.28
CA GLU A 55 0.04 5.20 -42.14
C GLU A 55 -1.06 4.93 -41.09
N LYS A 56 -2.27 4.50 -41.51
CA LYS A 56 -3.34 4.13 -40.57
C LYS A 56 -3.07 2.78 -39.89
N GLU A 57 -2.54 1.82 -40.63
CA GLU A 57 -2.17 0.50 -40.09
C GLU A 57 -1.03 0.61 -39.08
N ILE A 58 -0.06 1.50 -39.33
CA ILE A 58 1.02 1.84 -38.38
C ILE A 58 0.44 2.33 -37.06
N ILE A 59 -0.48 3.31 -37.09
CA ILE A 59 -1.11 3.85 -35.87
C ILE A 59 -1.84 2.74 -35.09
N SER A 60 -2.61 1.90 -35.80
CA SER A 60 -3.31 0.78 -35.17
C SER A 60 -2.34 -0.23 -34.53
N CYS A 61 -1.23 -0.55 -35.22
CA CYS A 61 -0.21 -1.45 -34.70
C CYS A 61 0.50 -0.87 -33.47
N GLU A 62 0.79 0.43 -33.46
CA GLU A 62 1.37 1.13 -32.31
C GLU A 62 0.43 1.08 -31.09
N GLU A 63 -0.87 1.33 -31.28
CA GLU A 63 -1.87 1.21 -30.22
C GLU A 63 -1.96 -0.21 -29.65
N GLU A 64 -1.98 -1.23 -30.52
CA GLU A 64 -1.98 -2.65 -30.11
C GLU A 64 -0.70 -3.04 -29.38
N ILE A 65 0.47 -2.55 -29.82
CA ILE A 65 1.76 -2.77 -29.17
C ILE A 65 1.76 -2.18 -27.76
N GLU A 66 1.26 -0.96 -27.58
CA GLU A 66 1.16 -0.33 -26.26
C GLU A 66 0.18 -1.07 -25.34
N GLU A 67 -0.95 -1.53 -25.87
CA GLU A 67 -1.87 -2.37 -25.10
C GLU A 67 -1.22 -3.69 -24.66
N LEU A 68 -0.51 -4.38 -25.56
CA LEU A 68 0.21 -5.61 -25.25
C LEU A 68 1.32 -5.38 -24.21
N ARG A 69 2.05 -4.26 -24.29
CA ARG A 69 3.03 -3.85 -23.28
C ARG A 69 2.37 -3.66 -21.93
N HIS A 70 1.24 -2.97 -21.87
CA HIS A 70 0.46 -2.79 -20.64
C HIS A 70 0.01 -4.14 -20.05
N GLN A 71 -0.49 -5.05 -20.88
CA GLN A 71 -0.89 -6.39 -20.45
C GLN A 71 0.29 -7.20 -19.90
N ILE A 72 1.47 -7.14 -20.55
CA ILE A 72 2.69 -7.82 -20.09
C ILE A 72 3.12 -7.26 -18.72
N VAL A 73 3.14 -5.95 -18.56
CA VAL A 73 3.49 -5.30 -17.28
C VAL A 73 2.49 -5.69 -16.20
N SER A 74 1.19 -5.69 -16.52
CA SER A 74 0.14 -6.12 -15.58
C SER A 74 0.29 -7.58 -15.17
N LEU A 75 0.75 -8.47 -16.04
CA LEU A 75 1.04 -9.86 -15.69
C LEU A 75 2.28 -9.95 -14.80
N LEU A 76 3.33 -9.17 -15.07
CA LEU A 76 4.57 -9.21 -14.29
C LEU A 76 4.40 -8.71 -12.85
N ILE A 77 3.40 -7.87 -12.58
CA ILE A 77 3.09 -7.36 -11.25
C ILE A 77 2.04 -8.29 -10.62
N PRO A 78 2.42 -9.17 -9.67
CA PRO A 78 1.43 -9.98 -8.97
C PRO A 78 0.46 -9.06 -8.23
N SER A 79 -0.83 -9.21 -8.52
CA SER A 79 -1.87 -8.54 -7.74
C SER A 79 -1.87 -9.15 -6.34
N ALA A 80 -1.51 -8.35 -5.33
CA ALA A 80 -1.63 -8.78 -3.95
C ALA A 80 -3.08 -8.58 -3.50
N GLU A 81 -3.64 -9.48 -2.71
CA GLU A 81 -4.99 -9.29 -2.14
C GLU A 81 -5.12 -7.95 -1.38
N THR A 82 -4.02 -7.47 -0.82
CA THR A 82 -3.89 -6.16 -0.16
C THR A 82 -4.08 -4.96 -1.07
N ASP A 83 -3.91 -5.11 -2.39
CA ASP A 83 -4.01 -3.99 -3.35
C ASP A 83 -5.44 -3.45 -3.47
N LYS A 84 -6.43 -4.25 -3.07
CA LYS A 84 -7.86 -3.89 -3.06
C LYS A 84 -8.30 -3.15 -1.80
N ASN A 85 -7.43 -3.06 -0.80
CA ASN A 85 -7.79 -2.45 0.47
C ASN A 85 -7.85 -0.92 0.33
N ASP A 86 -8.71 -0.32 1.15
CA ASP A 86 -8.66 1.09 1.46
C ASP A 86 -7.32 1.42 2.13
N LEU A 87 -6.94 2.70 2.13
CA LEU A 87 -5.68 3.14 2.70
C LEU A 87 -5.83 4.36 3.59
N VAL A 88 -4.83 4.54 4.43
CA VAL A 88 -4.57 5.78 5.15
C VAL A 88 -3.28 6.38 4.61
N ILE A 89 -3.36 7.61 4.12
CA ILE A 89 -2.20 8.41 3.72
C ILE A 89 -1.85 9.34 4.87
N GLU A 90 -0.57 9.40 5.23
CA GLU A 90 -0.02 10.37 6.17
C GLU A 90 1.07 11.17 5.47
N VAL A 91 1.00 12.50 5.55
CA VAL A 91 2.02 13.40 5.00
C VAL A 91 2.63 14.23 6.12
N THR A 92 3.95 14.33 6.13
CA THR A 92 4.69 15.05 7.18
C THR A 92 5.77 15.94 6.57
N ALA A 93 5.86 17.18 7.04
CA ALA A 93 6.89 18.11 6.60
C ALA A 93 8.28 17.67 7.09
N GLY A 94 9.25 17.67 6.17
CA GLY A 94 10.64 17.29 6.44
C GLY A 94 11.55 18.50 6.61
N VAL A 95 12.72 18.44 5.96
CA VAL A 95 13.72 19.51 6.01
C VAL A 95 13.30 20.66 5.09
N GLY A 96 13.47 21.91 5.51
CA GLY A 96 13.06 23.09 4.73
C GLY A 96 12.15 24.06 5.48
N GLY A 97 11.80 23.76 6.73
CA GLY A 97 11.07 24.67 7.62
C GLY A 97 9.70 25.06 7.07
N GLN A 98 9.47 26.36 6.89
CA GLN A 98 8.19 26.88 6.39
C GLN A 98 7.88 26.44 4.96
N GLU A 99 8.89 26.36 4.10
CA GLU A 99 8.71 25.92 2.70
C GLU A 99 8.32 24.44 2.62
N ALA A 100 8.92 23.58 3.47
CA ALA A 100 8.52 22.19 3.59
C ALA A 100 7.04 22.06 3.98
N MET A 101 6.57 22.88 4.94
CA MET A 101 5.16 22.88 5.35
C MET A 101 4.22 23.34 4.23
N LEU A 102 4.60 24.36 3.44
CA LEU A 102 3.82 24.78 2.27
C LEU A 102 3.75 23.67 1.21
N PHE A 103 4.90 23.03 0.93
CA PHE A 103 4.97 21.92 -0.01
C PHE A 103 4.12 20.72 0.45
N THR A 104 4.14 20.38 1.75
CA THR A 104 3.29 19.32 2.31
C THR A 104 1.81 19.64 2.17
N ALA A 105 1.39 20.91 2.33
CA ALA A 105 0.00 21.31 2.10
C ALA A 105 -0.41 21.20 0.62
N GLU A 106 0.45 21.65 -0.29
CA GLU A 106 0.22 21.55 -1.74
C GLU A 106 0.09 20.08 -2.19
N MET A 107 0.93 19.20 -1.66
CA MET A 107 0.86 17.77 -1.96
C MET A 107 -0.37 17.09 -1.36
N PHE A 108 -0.80 17.49 -0.15
CA PHE A 108 -2.04 16.98 0.44
C PHE A 108 -3.27 17.36 -0.40
N ASP A 109 -3.35 18.61 -0.88
CA ASP A 109 -4.40 19.07 -1.79
C ASP A 109 -4.35 18.33 -3.14
N MET A 110 -3.15 18.10 -3.68
CA MET A 110 -2.97 17.26 -4.88
C MET A 110 -3.56 15.85 -4.67
N TYR A 111 -3.27 15.17 -3.54
CA TYR A 111 -3.85 13.84 -3.27
C TYR A 111 -5.37 13.88 -3.11
N GLN A 112 -5.92 14.93 -2.50
CA GLN A 112 -7.37 15.12 -2.39
C GLN A 112 -8.03 15.26 -3.77
N ARG A 113 -7.44 16.06 -4.66
CA ARG A 113 -7.92 16.23 -6.04
C ARG A 113 -7.78 14.95 -6.86
N TYR A 114 -6.67 14.23 -6.68
CA TYR A 114 -6.45 12.94 -7.34
C TYR A 114 -7.49 11.91 -6.93
N ALA A 115 -7.81 11.83 -5.63
CA ALA A 115 -8.89 10.98 -5.13
C ALA A 115 -10.24 11.36 -5.77
N ALA A 116 -10.55 12.67 -5.86
CA ALA A 116 -11.78 13.12 -6.53
C ALA A 116 -11.81 12.73 -8.02
N TYR A 117 -10.69 12.86 -8.75
CA TYR A 117 -10.57 12.44 -10.15
C TYR A 117 -10.82 10.93 -10.33
N LYS A 118 -10.33 10.11 -9.40
CA LYS A 118 -10.56 8.66 -9.38
C LYS A 118 -11.91 8.24 -8.81
N ASN A 119 -12.79 9.19 -8.45
CA ASN A 119 -14.05 8.95 -7.74
C ASN A 119 -13.88 8.19 -6.41
N TRP A 120 -12.77 8.42 -5.72
CA TRP A 120 -12.52 7.89 -4.39
C TRP A 120 -13.03 8.85 -3.32
N THR A 121 -13.43 8.28 -2.17
CA THR A 121 -13.80 9.07 -0.99
C THR A 121 -12.53 9.45 -0.24
N PHE A 122 -12.35 10.75 0.03
CA PHE A 122 -11.20 11.28 0.77
C PHE A 122 -11.66 11.89 2.09
N ASP A 123 -11.49 11.14 3.19
CA ASP A 123 -11.90 11.53 4.53
C ASP A 123 -10.67 12.06 5.30
N THR A 124 -10.61 13.36 5.57
CA THR A 124 -9.50 13.94 6.35
C THR A 124 -9.63 13.54 7.83
N LEU A 125 -8.60 12.92 8.39
CA LEU A 125 -8.58 12.44 9.78
C LEU A 125 -7.88 13.43 10.71
N THR A 126 -6.66 13.83 10.37
CA THR A 126 -5.86 14.79 11.14
C THR A 126 -5.35 15.88 10.21
N TYR A 127 -5.40 17.13 10.65
CA TYR A 127 -4.88 18.27 9.89
C TYR A 127 -4.21 19.28 10.82
N THR A 128 -2.87 19.30 10.83
CA THR A 128 -2.08 20.17 11.71
C THR A 128 -1.46 21.30 10.89
N SER A 129 -2.12 22.46 10.89
CA SER A 129 -1.66 23.64 10.16
C SER A 129 -0.56 24.41 10.88
N SER A 130 0.17 25.24 10.12
CA SER A 130 1.15 26.19 10.62
C SER A 130 0.61 27.62 10.54
N VAL A 131 1.24 28.55 11.30
CA VAL A 131 0.82 29.96 11.43
C VAL A 131 0.80 30.72 10.09
N ILE A 132 1.61 30.28 9.11
CA ILE A 132 1.80 30.97 7.81
C ILE A 132 1.05 30.26 6.67
N GLY A 133 0.19 29.28 6.97
CA GLY A 133 -0.65 28.62 5.97
C GLY A 133 0.01 27.43 5.27
N GLY A 134 0.79 26.64 6.01
CA GLY A 134 1.29 25.33 5.57
C GLY A 134 0.82 24.20 6.47
N LEU A 135 1.27 22.99 6.19
CA LEU A 135 0.89 21.78 6.91
C LEU A 135 2.13 21.12 7.53
N ARG A 136 2.10 20.90 8.85
CA ARG A 136 3.16 20.15 9.54
C ARG A 136 2.96 18.66 9.40
N HIS A 137 1.71 18.22 9.59
CA HIS A 137 1.29 16.83 9.50
C HIS A 137 -0.20 16.76 9.15
N ALA A 138 -0.57 15.92 8.21
CA ALA A 138 -1.96 15.53 7.99
C ALA A 138 -2.07 14.04 7.70
N SER A 139 -3.27 13.52 7.95
CA SER A 139 -3.65 12.17 7.56
C SER A 139 -5.07 12.16 6.99
N ALA A 140 -5.30 11.26 6.03
CA ALA A 140 -6.60 11.03 5.42
C ALA A 140 -6.82 9.56 5.13
N SER A 141 -8.07 9.11 5.25
CA SER A 141 -8.52 7.80 4.77
C SER A 141 -9.02 7.96 3.34
N ILE A 142 -8.52 7.12 2.44
CA ILE A 142 -8.94 7.08 1.05
C ILE A 142 -9.63 5.73 0.82
N LYS A 143 -10.90 5.79 0.43
CA LYS A 143 -11.72 4.62 0.14
C LYS A 143 -12.08 4.57 -1.32
N GLY A 144 -11.82 3.43 -1.96
CA GLY A 144 -12.03 3.30 -3.39
C GLY A 144 -11.43 2.03 -3.96
N LEU A 145 -11.90 1.66 -5.15
CA LEU A 145 -11.42 0.46 -5.84
C LEU A 145 -9.92 0.60 -6.14
N GLU A 146 -9.14 -0.36 -5.62
CA GLU A 146 -7.68 -0.47 -5.82
C GLU A 146 -6.87 0.77 -5.40
N ALA A 147 -7.40 1.54 -4.44
CA ALA A 147 -6.74 2.75 -3.95
C ALA A 147 -5.32 2.47 -3.45
N TYR A 148 -5.14 1.42 -2.63
CA TYR A 148 -3.83 1.05 -2.11
C TYR A 148 -2.87 0.58 -3.22
N GLY A 149 -3.35 -0.23 -4.16
CA GLY A 149 -2.56 -0.73 -5.29
C GLY A 149 -1.95 0.40 -6.14
N GLN A 150 -2.68 1.49 -6.35
CA GLN A 150 -2.20 2.65 -7.11
C GLN A 150 -1.26 3.55 -6.29
N LEU A 151 -1.54 3.77 -5.00
CA LEU A 151 -0.79 4.71 -4.17
C LEU A 151 0.36 4.06 -3.38
N LYS A 152 0.51 2.73 -3.34
CA LYS A 152 1.58 2.05 -2.57
C LYS A 152 3.00 2.51 -2.93
N PHE A 153 3.21 3.00 -4.15
CA PHE A 153 4.50 3.50 -4.64
C PHE A 153 4.74 4.99 -4.34
N GLU A 154 3.80 5.66 -3.68
CA GLU A 154 3.94 7.05 -3.22
C GLU A 154 4.60 7.15 -1.85
N GLY A 155 4.72 6.04 -1.12
CA GLY A 155 5.42 5.99 0.16
C GLY A 155 6.90 6.32 0.01
N GLY A 156 7.39 7.26 0.81
CA GLY A 156 8.79 7.69 0.80
C GLY A 156 9.02 9.17 1.02
N VAL A 157 10.26 9.61 0.77
CA VAL A 157 10.68 11.01 0.88
C VAL A 157 10.57 11.73 -0.46
N HIS A 158 9.78 12.79 -0.52
CA HIS A 158 9.59 13.63 -1.70
C HIS A 158 10.40 14.92 -1.56
N ARG A 159 11.00 15.39 -2.66
CA ARG A 159 11.88 16.58 -2.68
C ARG A 159 11.37 17.62 -3.66
N VAL A 160 11.42 18.87 -3.22
CA VAL A 160 11.14 20.04 -4.04
C VAL A 160 12.35 20.98 -4.07
N GLN A 161 12.65 21.52 -5.25
CA GLN A 161 13.69 22.53 -5.46
C GLN A 161 13.07 23.71 -6.19
N ARG A 162 12.85 24.82 -5.47
CA ARG A 162 12.29 26.05 -6.04
C ARG A 162 12.70 27.26 -5.21
N VAL A 163 12.39 28.45 -5.71
CA VAL A 163 12.47 29.68 -4.92
C VAL A 163 11.29 29.68 -3.94
N PRO A 164 11.52 29.62 -2.62
CA PRO A 164 10.44 29.60 -1.64
C PRO A 164 9.59 30.86 -1.70
N LYS A 165 8.30 30.72 -1.39
CA LYS A 165 7.40 31.88 -1.23
C LYS A 165 7.84 32.78 -0.06
N THR A 166 8.58 32.22 0.89
CA THR A 166 9.12 32.93 2.08
C THR A 166 10.45 33.64 1.83
N GLU A 167 11.10 33.41 0.68
CA GLU A 167 12.45 33.93 0.39
C GLU A 167 12.39 35.24 -0.40
N LYS A 168 13.16 36.26 0.03
CA LYS A 168 13.17 37.59 -0.61
C LYS A 168 14.26 37.74 -1.66
N GLN A 169 15.32 36.94 -1.59
CA GLN A 169 16.50 37.08 -2.48
C GLN A 169 16.43 36.23 -3.76
N GLY A 170 15.34 35.48 -3.98
CA GLY A 170 15.20 34.66 -5.18
C GLY A 170 16.12 33.44 -5.25
N ARG A 171 16.67 32.99 -4.10
CA ARG A 171 17.54 31.81 -4.05
C ARG A 171 16.73 30.52 -4.08
N ILE A 172 17.23 29.51 -4.80
CA ILE A 172 16.60 28.19 -4.86
C ILE A 172 16.95 27.43 -3.58
N HIS A 173 15.93 26.98 -2.85
CA HIS A 173 16.09 26.12 -1.68
C HIS A 173 15.61 24.71 -2.00
N THR A 174 16.20 23.73 -1.32
CA THR A 174 15.78 22.33 -1.37
C THR A 174 15.01 22.02 -0.09
N SER A 175 13.76 21.58 -0.24
CA SER A 175 12.92 21.13 0.88
C SER A 175 12.45 19.69 0.65
N THR A 176 12.09 18.99 1.72
CA THR A 176 11.60 17.61 1.67
C THR A 176 10.32 17.43 2.48
N MET A 177 9.56 16.40 2.13
CA MET A 177 8.44 15.89 2.94
C MET A 177 8.46 14.36 2.91
N THR A 178 7.79 13.73 3.86
CA THR A 178 7.56 12.28 3.86
C THR A 178 6.09 11.97 3.63
N VAL A 179 5.85 10.91 2.88
CA VAL A 179 4.52 10.33 2.64
C VAL A 179 4.56 8.89 3.13
N ALA A 180 3.64 8.52 4.01
CA ALA A 180 3.44 7.15 4.42
C ALA A 180 2.08 6.66 3.92
N ILE A 181 2.08 5.50 3.28
CA ILE A 181 0.89 4.85 2.71
C ILE A 181 0.68 3.56 3.46
N LEU A 182 -0.41 3.50 4.23
CA LEU A 182 -0.72 2.38 5.11
C LEU A 182 -2.01 1.72 4.64
N PRO A 183 -2.00 0.40 4.36
CA PRO A 183 -3.24 -0.30 4.06
C PRO A 183 -4.11 -0.30 5.31
N GLN A 184 -5.41 -0.03 5.15
CA GLN A 184 -6.34 -0.10 6.27
C GLN A 184 -6.57 -1.58 6.63
N PRO A 185 -6.24 -2.01 7.86
CA PRO A 185 -6.45 -3.40 8.24
C PRO A 185 -7.94 -3.70 8.38
N SER A 186 -8.33 -4.92 8.02
CA SER A 186 -9.64 -5.46 8.37
C SER A 186 -9.73 -5.69 9.89
N GLU A 187 -10.94 -5.57 10.44
CA GLU A 187 -11.17 -5.80 11.86
C GLU A 187 -10.67 -7.20 12.28
N ILE A 188 -9.91 -7.26 13.38
CA ILE A 188 -9.37 -8.53 13.91
C ILE A 188 -10.53 -9.35 14.47
N THR A 189 -11.12 -10.21 13.63
CA THR A 189 -12.09 -11.20 14.10
C THR A 189 -11.34 -12.41 14.66
N LEU A 190 -11.43 -12.62 15.97
CA LEU A 190 -10.79 -13.75 16.65
C LEU A 190 -11.81 -14.87 16.89
N THR A 191 -11.86 -15.84 15.99
CA THR A 191 -12.66 -17.06 16.17
C THR A 191 -11.80 -18.11 16.88
N ILE A 192 -12.15 -18.47 18.12
CA ILE A 192 -11.49 -19.56 18.85
C ILE A 192 -12.26 -20.86 18.60
N ASN A 193 -11.59 -21.87 18.06
CA ASN A 193 -12.18 -23.19 17.94
C ASN A 193 -12.11 -23.92 19.29
N PRO A 194 -13.19 -24.56 19.74
CA PRO A 194 -13.20 -25.27 21.02
C PRO A 194 -12.26 -26.48 21.03
N LYS A 195 -11.86 -27.01 19.86
CA LYS A 195 -10.90 -28.12 19.74
C LYS A 195 -9.47 -27.73 20.10
N ASP A 196 -9.15 -26.44 20.00
CA ASP A 196 -7.80 -25.91 20.25
C ASP A 196 -7.60 -25.54 21.73
N LEU A 197 -8.59 -25.84 22.57
CA LEU A 197 -8.61 -25.51 23.99
C LEU A 197 -8.47 -26.78 24.83
N CYS A 198 -7.40 -26.85 25.61
CA CYS A 198 -7.29 -27.81 26.70
C CYS A 198 -7.84 -27.19 27.98
N ILE A 199 -8.93 -27.74 28.50
CA ILE A 199 -9.56 -27.26 29.74
C ILE A 199 -9.25 -28.26 30.85
N GLU A 200 -8.49 -27.79 31.83
CA GLU A 200 -8.10 -28.54 33.03
C GLU A 200 -8.85 -27.97 34.24
N THR A 201 -9.37 -28.85 35.09
CA THR A 201 -10.05 -28.49 36.33
C THR A 201 -9.16 -28.86 37.51
N LYS A 202 -8.93 -27.91 38.41
CA LYS A 202 -8.07 -28.07 39.58
C LYS A 202 -8.81 -27.68 40.85
N ARG A 203 -8.30 -28.13 42.00
CA ARG A 203 -8.74 -27.64 43.31
C ARG A 203 -8.30 -26.19 43.47
N ALA A 204 -9.21 -25.35 43.96
CA ALA A 204 -8.90 -23.95 44.22
C ALA A 204 -7.85 -23.85 45.35
N SER A 205 -6.87 -22.96 45.18
CA SER A 205 -5.85 -22.70 46.21
C SER A 205 -6.24 -21.50 47.07
N GLY A 206 -6.20 -21.63 48.40
CA GLY A 206 -6.43 -20.51 49.31
C GLY A 206 -6.91 -20.91 50.72
N ALA A 207 -7.05 -19.90 51.60
CA ALA A 207 -7.58 -20.06 52.95
C ALA A 207 -9.10 -20.30 52.91
N GLY A 208 -9.49 -21.53 52.58
CA GLY A 208 -10.90 -21.95 52.46
C GLY A 208 -11.26 -23.11 53.39
N GLY A 209 -12.54 -23.19 53.76
CA GLY A 209 -13.09 -24.30 54.58
C GLY A 209 -13.15 -25.64 53.84
N GLN A 210 -13.82 -26.65 54.44
CA GLN A 210 -13.91 -28.01 53.87
C GLN A 210 -14.28 -28.07 52.39
N HIS A 211 -15.18 -27.19 51.93
CA HIS A 211 -15.65 -27.13 50.54
C HIS A 211 -14.54 -26.75 49.53
N VAL A 212 -13.50 -26.02 49.94
CA VAL A 212 -12.37 -25.67 49.06
C VAL A 212 -11.43 -26.85 48.86
N ASN A 213 -11.36 -27.75 49.85
CA ASN A 213 -10.49 -28.93 49.80
C ASN A 213 -11.11 -30.11 49.03
N THR A 214 -12.44 -30.13 48.87
CA THR A 214 -13.17 -31.23 48.23
C THR A 214 -13.70 -30.92 46.83
N THR A 215 -13.89 -29.64 46.46
CA THR A 215 -14.52 -29.27 45.18
C THR A 215 -13.51 -28.71 44.16
N ASP A 216 -13.49 -29.31 42.96
CA ASP A 216 -12.68 -28.88 41.81
C ASP A 216 -13.31 -27.67 41.10
N SER A 217 -13.23 -26.50 41.75
CA SER A 217 -13.86 -25.26 41.29
C SER A 217 -12.96 -24.38 40.42
N ALA A 218 -11.64 -24.55 40.44
CA ALA A 218 -10.71 -23.74 39.65
C ALA A 218 -10.53 -24.32 38.24
N VAL A 219 -10.49 -23.44 37.24
CA VAL A 219 -10.40 -23.83 35.83
C VAL A 219 -9.15 -23.19 35.21
N ARG A 220 -8.37 -24.01 34.51
CA ARG A 220 -7.21 -23.61 33.71
C ARG A 220 -7.49 -23.97 32.26
N ILE A 221 -7.31 -23.01 31.37
CA ILE A 221 -7.54 -23.16 29.93
C ILE A 221 -6.23 -22.86 29.21
N VAL A 222 -5.79 -23.78 28.36
CA VAL A 222 -4.60 -23.64 27.52
C VAL A 222 -5.03 -23.63 26.07
N HIS A 223 -4.67 -22.59 25.33
CA HIS A 223 -4.86 -22.54 23.88
C HIS A 223 -3.65 -23.16 23.20
N ILE A 224 -3.82 -24.41 22.74
CA ILE A 224 -2.77 -25.29 22.23
C ILE A 224 -1.89 -24.62 21.16
N PRO A 225 -2.44 -23.98 20.10
CA PRO A 225 -1.60 -23.45 19.03
C PRO A 225 -0.79 -22.20 19.45
N SER A 226 -1.27 -21.41 20.42
CA SER A 226 -0.53 -20.23 20.92
C SER A 226 0.31 -20.50 22.16
N GLY A 227 0.08 -21.62 22.85
CA GLY A 227 0.68 -21.92 24.16
C GLY A 227 0.18 -21.05 25.33
N ILE A 228 -0.78 -20.14 25.11
CA ILE A 228 -1.25 -19.21 26.14
C ILE A 228 -2.12 -19.94 27.16
N VAL A 229 -1.84 -19.64 28.43
CA VAL A 229 -2.57 -20.16 29.58
C VAL A 229 -3.39 -19.05 30.23
N SER A 230 -4.64 -19.36 30.53
CA SER A 230 -5.55 -18.55 31.33
C SER A 230 -6.10 -19.39 32.49
N GLU A 231 -6.19 -18.82 33.69
CA GLU A 231 -6.74 -19.52 34.85
C GLU A 231 -7.62 -18.60 35.68
N CYS A 232 -8.70 -19.16 36.23
CA CYS A 232 -9.61 -18.44 37.12
C CYS A 232 -10.10 -19.33 38.26
N GLN A 233 -10.13 -18.76 39.46
CA GLN A 233 -10.58 -19.41 40.69
C GLN A 233 -11.35 -18.47 41.64
N GLN A 234 -11.91 -17.37 41.10
CA GLN A 234 -12.56 -16.34 41.91
C GLN A 234 -13.92 -16.78 42.47
N GLU A 235 -14.69 -17.51 41.69
CA GLU A 235 -16.06 -17.93 42.04
C GLU A 235 -16.07 -19.33 42.63
N ARG A 236 -17.12 -19.65 43.41
CA ARG A 236 -17.35 -21.03 43.87
C ARG A 236 -17.82 -21.95 42.74
N SER A 237 -18.41 -21.39 41.68
CA SER A 237 -18.93 -22.13 40.54
C SER A 237 -17.87 -22.32 39.45
N GLN A 238 -17.65 -23.58 39.08
CA GLN A 238 -16.76 -23.98 37.99
C GLN A 238 -17.14 -23.35 36.65
N ILE A 239 -18.45 -23.27 36.35
CA ILE A 239 -18.95 -22.71 35.07
C ILE A 239 -18.58 -21.23 34.96
N ARG A 240 -18.79 -20.45 36.02
CA ARG A 240 -18.43 -19.03 36.05
C ARG A 240 -16.92 -18.82 35.96
N ASN A 241 -16.12 -19.68 36.61
CA ASN A 241 -14.67 -19.62 36.48
C ASN A 241 -14.21 -19.99 35.07
N LYS A 242 -14.87 -20.94 34.40
CA LYS A 242 -14.60 -21.28 32.99
C LYS A 242 -14.92 -20.09 32.07
N GLU A 243 -16.06 -19.43 32.24
CA GLU A 243 -16.44 -18.24 31.45
C GLU A 243 -15.43 -17.10 31.63
N LYS A 244 -15.06 -16.78 32.87
CA LYS A 244 -14.03 -15.76 33.17
C LYS A 244 -12.66 -16.14 32.61
N ALA A 245 -12.26 -17.41 32.71
CA ALA A 245 -11.00 -17.89 32.15
C ALA A 245 -10.99 -17.78 30.61
N MET A 246 -12.13 -18.05 29.96
CA MET A 246 -12.31 -17.87 28.51
C MET A 246 -12.25 -16.40 28.09
N GLU A 247 -12.88 -15.51 28.84
CA GLU A 247 -12.83 -14.06 28.60
C GLU A 247 -11.39 -13.53 28.71
N LEU A 248 -10.66 -13.92 29.76
CA LEU A 248 -9.24 -13.59 29.93
C LEU A 248 -8.37 -14.18 28.80
N LEU A 249 -8.67 -15.39 28.34
CA LEU A 249 -7.96 -16.01 27.22
C LEU A 249 -8.20 -15.22 25.92
N HIS A 250 -9.45 -14.85 25.64
CA HIS A 250 -9.81 -14.00 24.51
C HIS A 250 -9.07 -12.67 24.54
N ALA A 251 -9.05 -11.99 25.70
CA ALA A 251 -8.36 -10.72 25.88
C ALA A 251 -6.85 -10.84 25.61
N LYS A 252 -6.19 -11.89 26.12
CA LYS A 252 -4.76 -12.15 25.88
C LYS A 252 -4.44 -12.46 24.42
N LEU A 253 -5.27 -13.29 23.77
CA LEU A 253 -5.09 -13.62 22.35
C LEU A 253 -5.30 -12.39 21.47
N TYR A 254 -6.30 -11.58 21.79
CA TYR A 254 -6.56 -10.33 21.10
C TYR A 254 -5.40 -9.34 21.26
N SER A 255 -4.87 -9.16 22.48
CA SER A 255 -3.75 -8.23 22.72
C SER A 255 -2.51 -8.61 21.92
N ILE A 256 -2.20 -9.91 21.81
CA ILE A 256 -1.05 -10.38 21.02
C ILE A 256 -1.26 -10.13 19.53
N LYS A 257 -2.44 -10.45 18.98
CA LYS A 257 -2.72 -10.14 17.57
C LYS A 257 -2.66 -8.64 17.28
N LEU A 258 -3.14 -7.82 18.21
CA LEU A 258 -3.07 -6.36 18.10
C LEU A 258 -1.60 -5.88 18.13
N GLU A 259 -0.78 -6.42 19.02
CA GLU A 259 0.65 -6.11 19.11
C GLU A 259 1.41 -6.54 17.83
N GLU A 260 1.10 -7.71 17.28
CA GLU A 260 1.65 -8.16 16.00
C GLU A 260 1.25 -7.25 14.83
N GLN A 261 -0.01 -6.81 14.77
CA GLN A 261 -0.45 -5.90 13.71
C GLN A 261 0.18 -4.51 13.84
N THR A 262 0.18 -3.95 15.04
CA THR A 262 0.78 -2.63 15.30
C THR A 262 2.29 -2.64 15.04
N SER A 263 3.01 -3.69 15.45
CA SER A 263 4.44 -3.84 15.15
C SER A 263 4.72 -3.96 13.65
N LYS A 264 3.89 -4.67 12.89
CA LYS A 264 3.97 -4.72 11.41
C LYS A 264 3.79 -3.33 10.81
N ILE A 265 2.74 -2.60 11.20
CA ILE A 265 2.47 -1.23 10.72
C ILE A 265 3.65 -0.30 11.05
N HIS A 266 4.15 -0.34 12.29
CA HIS A 266 5.30 0.48 12.69
C HIS A 266 6.57 0.15 11.89
N THR A 267 6.80 -1.12 11.59
CA THR A 267 7.93 -1.55 10.77
C THR A 267 7.78 -1.07 9.33
N SER A 268 6.60 -1.25 8.72
CA SER A 268 6.29 -0.77 7.37
C SER A 268 6.45 0.75 7.26
N ARG A 269 5.97 1.52 8.24
CA ARG A 269 6.13 2.97 8.28
C ARG A 269 7.60 3.38 8.32
N LYS A 270 8.40 2.76 9.21
CA LYS A 270 9.85 3.01 9.26
C LYS A 270 10.53 2.72 7.92
N ILE A 271 10.19 1.61 7.27
CA ILE A 271 10.77 1.26 5.96
C ILE A 271 10.48 2.34 4.91
N GLN A 272 9.26 2.90 4.91
CA GLN A 272 8.87 3.98 4.00
C GLN A 272 9.60 5.29 4.33
N ASP A 273 9.72 5.65 5.61
CA ASP A 273 10.47 6.83 6.04
C ASP A 273 11.97 6.77 5.65
N PHE A 274 12.56 5.57 5.65
CA PHE A 274 13.96 5.36 5.28
C PHE A 274 14.20 5.12 3.78
N HIS A 275 13.17 4.72 3.01
CA HIS A 275 13.29 4.59 1.55
C HIS A 275 13.30 5.96 0.90
N VAL A 276 14.51 6.49 0.72
CA VAL A 276 14.80 7.73 0.01
C VAL A 276 14.76 7.47 -1.50
N TYR A 277 13.58 7.13 -2.03
CA TYR A 277 13.32 7.38 -3.45
C TYR A 277 13.02 8.88 -3.57
N ILE A 278 14.06 9.69 -3.77
CA ILE A 278 13.90 11.13 -4.01
C ILE A 278 13.12 11.30 -5.32
N LYS A 279 11.78 11.39 -5.22
CA LYS A 279 10.96 11.89 -6.32
C LYS A 279 11.17 13.40 -6.35
N CYS A 280 11.88 13.86 -7.38
CA CYS A 280 11.96 15.28 -7.69
C CYS A 280 10.63 15.69 -8.29
N VAL A 281 9.82 16.45 -7.55
CA VAL A 281 8.63 17.08 -8.10
C VAL A 281 9.06 18.38 -8.79
N CYS A 282 9.46 18.26 -10.06
CA CYS A 282 9.82 19.39 -10.91
C CYS A 282 8.63 19.78 -11.78
N CYS A 283 7.49 20.20 -11.21
CA CYS A 283 6.43 20.77 -12.04
C CYS A 283 5.59 21.81 -11.29
N PRO A 284 5.35 22.99 -11.85
CA PRO A 284 4.28 23.87 -11.38
C PRO A 284 2.92 23.19 -11.65
N ILE A 285 2.10 23.05 -10.62
CA ILE A 285 0.73 22.53 -10.72
C ILE A 285 -0.09 23.53 -11.57
N PRO A 286 -0.65 23.15 -12.73
CA PRO A 286 -1.45 24.07 -13.52
C PRO A 286 -2.75 24.40 -12.81
N SER A 287 -3.18 25.66 -12.92
CA SER A 287 -4.48 26.14 -12.45
C SER A 287 -5.49 26.01 -13.59
N GLY A 288 -6.14 24.84 -13.71
CA GLY A 288 -7.14 24.60 -14.76
C GLY A 288 -7.53 23.13 -14.91
N SER A 289 -8.61 22.88 -15.66
CA SER A 289 -9.29 21.60 -15.87
C SER A 289 -8.59 20.64 -16.85
N GLU A 290 -7.27 20.75 -17.05
CA GLU A 290 -6.53 19.89 -17.99
C GLU A 290 -5.56 18.98 -17.21
N TRP A 291 -6.08 17.81 -16.81
CA TRP A 291 -5.27 16.70 -16.32
C TRP A 291 -5.04 15.71 -17.47
N HIS A 292 -3.97 15.89 -18.25
CA HIS A 292 -3.50 14.86 -19.21
C HIS A 292 -2.68 13.79 -18.47
N GLU A 293 -2.72 12.53 -18.92
CA GLU A 293 -2.04 11.35 -18.34
C GLU A 293 -0.49 11.45 -18.19
N SER A 294 0.11 12.57 -18.62
CA SER A 294 1.55 12.82 -18.62
C SER A 294 2.19 13.03 -17.23
N TYR A 295 1.42 13.06 -16.13
CA TYR A 295 1.93 13.38 -14.78
C TYR A 295 2.82 12.28 -14.14
N TYR A 296 2.99 11.12 -14.79
CA TYR A 296 3.83 10.04 -14.27
C TYR A 296 5.27 10.01 -14.81
N CYS A 297 5.67 10.90 -15.71
CA CYS A 297 7.01 10.85 -16.28
C CYS A 297 8.02 11.71 -15.51
N CYS A 298 8.55 11.18 -14.40
CA CYS A 298 9.91 11.56 -13.98
C CYS A 298 10.87 10.51 -14.55
N GLU A 299 11.14 10.59 -15.85
CA GLU A 299 12.20 9.82 -16.48
C GLU A 299 13.53 10.11 -15.76
N LYS A 300 14.14 9.04 -15.25
CA LYS A 300 15.32 9.01 -14.37
C LYS A 300 16.62 9.55 -15.00
N HIS A 301 16.61 10.32 -16.08
CA HIS A 301 17.82 10.57 -16.87
C HIS A 301 18.22 12.02 -17.19
N GLN A 302 17.52 13.05 -16.70
CA GLN A 302 17.93 14.45 -17.02
C GLN A 302 18.35 15.35 -15.85
N CYS A 303 18.47 14.85 -14.61
CA CYS A 303 18.95 15.67 -13.47
C CYS A 303 20.45 15.52 -13.14
N PHE A 304 21.24 14.89 -14.00
CA PHE A 304 22.71 14.88 -13.90
C PHE A 304 23.34 15.46 -15.17
N ARG A 305 23.17 16.77 -15.38
CA ARG A 305 24.13 17.63 -16.07
C ARG A 305 24.06 19.03 -15.49
#